data_AF-A0A379UL39-F1
#
_entry.id   AF-A0A379UL39-F1
#
_cell.length_a   1.000
_cell.length_b   1.000
_cell.length_c   1.000
_cell.angle_alpha   90.00
_cell.angle_beta   90.00
_cell.angle_gamma   90.00
#
_symmetry.space_group_name_H-M   'P 1'
#
loop_
_entity.id
_entity.type
_entity.pdbx_description
1 polymer ?
#
loop_
_entity_poly.entity_id
_entity_poly.type
_entity_poly.pdbx_seq_one_letter_code
_entity_poly.pdbx_strand_id
1 'polypeptide(L)'
;MSSSQTEYDQQQLNELQEQKRQKDLLDAKAQAERNYQETQKRRNEQNAALNRDNETESLRHQREVARITAMQYADAAVRNAALERENERHKKALSQQAKKPKTYHNDEARRLLLQYSQQQAQTEGQIAAAKLSTTEKMTEAHKQLLSFQQRIADFSGKKLTADEQSVLAHKDEIALALQKLDISQQDLQHQNALNELKKKTLTLTQPAR
;
A
#
# COMPACT_ATOMS: atom_id res chain seq x y z
N MET A 1 -67.89 -20.15 28.41
CA MET A 1 -66.64 -19.89 29.14
C MET A 1 -65.40 -20.32 28.33
N SER A 2 -65.35 -20.01 27.03
CA SER A 2 -64.33 -20.57 26.11
C SER A 2 -63.34 -19.53 25.55
N SER A 3 -63.54 -18.24 25.79
CA SER A 3 -62.64 -17.17 25.29
C SER A 3 -61.45 -16.93 26.23
N SER A 4 -61.65 -17.07 27.54
CA SER A 4 -60.62 -16.78 28.54
C SER A 4 -59.48 -17.81 28.57
N GLN A 5 -59.76 -19.07 28.20
CA GLN A 5 -58.76 -20.13 28.14
C GLN A 5 -57.78 -19.92 26.98
N THR A 6 -58.29 -19.56 25.79
CA THR A 6 -57.49 -19.32 24.59
C THR A 6 -56.61 -18.08 24.71
N GLU A 7 -57.12 -17.02 25.35
CA GLU A 7 -56.36 -15.80 25.64
C GLU A 7 -55.23 -16.09 26.66
N TYR A 8 -55.50 -16.91 27.67
CA TYR A 8 -54.51 -17.34 28.65
C TYR A 8 -53.40 -18.20 28.02
N ASP A 9 -53.76 -19.17 27.17
CA ASP A 9 -52.81 -20.02 26.46
C ASP A 9 -51.93 -19.21 25.48
N GLN A 10 -52.51 -18.18 24.85
CA GLN A 10 -51.79 -17.30 23.94
C GLN A 10 -50.84 -16.34 24.68
N GLN A 11 -51.20 -15.89 25.88
CA GLN A 11 -50.31 -15.14 26.76
C GLN A 11 -49.12 -15.99 27.22
N GLN A 12 -49.35 -17.22 27.67
CA GLN A 12 -48.26 -18.12 28.07
C GLN A 12 -47.31 -18.44 26.91
N LEU A 13 -47.83 -18.62 25.70
CA LEU A 13 -46.98 -18.86 24.52
C LEU A 13 -46.11 -17.64 24.19
N ASN A 14 -46.65 -16.43 24.29
CA ASN A 14 -45.90 -15.20 24.08
C ASN A 14 -44.83 -14.98 25.16
N GLU A 15 -45.14 -15.28 26.42
CA GLU A 15 -44.17 -15.22 27.52
C GLU A 15 -43.01 -16.22 27.32
N LEU A 16 -43.33 -17.44 26.88
CA LEU A 16 -42.31 -18.46 26.59
C LEU A 16 -41.43 -18.07 25.40
N GLN A 17 -42.01 -17.48 24.35
CA GLN A 17 -41.27 -16.94 23.22
C GLN A 17 -40.38 -15.77 23.63
N GLU A 18 -40.86 -14.89 24.50
CA GLU A 18 -40.10 -13.77 25.03
C GLU A 18 -38.91 -14.24 25.88
N GLN A 19 -39.12 -15.21 26.77
CA GLN A 19 -38.03 -15.83 27.54
C GLN A 19 -36.99 -16.49 26.63
N LYS A 20 -37.42 -17.17 25.57
CA LYS A 20 -36.50 -17.75 24.58
C LYS A 20 -35.69 -16.68 23.86
N ARG A 21 -36.33 -15.59 23.40
CA ARG A 21 -35.62 -14.45 22.77
C ARG A 21 -34.60 -13.83 23.71
N GLN A 22 -34.95 -13.63 24.97
CA GLN A 22 -34.04 -13.08 25.97
C GLN A 22 -32.84 -13.99 26.19
N LYS A 23 -33.06 -15.31 26.28
CA LYS A 23 -31.98 -16.29 26.39
C LYS A 23 -31.08 -16.32 25.15
N ASP A 24 -31.66 -16.34 23.96
CA ASP A 24 -30.92 -16.32 22.70
C ASP A 24 -30.07 -15.03 22.57
N LEU A 25 -30.60 -13.89 23.02
CA LEU A 25 -29.86 -12.62 23.07
C LEU A 25 -28.70 -12.65 24.08
N LEU A 26 -28.89 -13.26 25.25
CA LEU A 26 -27.84 -13.41 26.25
C LEU A 26 -26.74 -14.35 25.77
N ASP A 27 -27.10 -15.48 25.17
CA ASP A 27 -26.15 -16.44 24.62
C ASP A 27 -25.36 -15.84 23.45
N ALA A 28 -26.02 -15.07 22.57
CA ALA A 28 -25.36 -14.33 21.50
C ALA A 28 -24.36 -13.28 22.05
N LYS A 29 -24.73 -12.55 23.11
CA LYS A 29 -23.82 -11.59 23.78
C LYS A 29 -22.64 -12.30 24.43
N ALA A 30 -22.87 -13.40 25.13
CA ALA A 30 -21.80 -14.19 25.75
C ALA A 30 -20.84 -14.76 24.70
N GLN A 31 -21.35 -15.18 23.54
CA GLN A 31 -20.53 -15.65 22.44
C GLN A 31 -19.73 -14.51 21.79
N ALA A 32 -20.34 -13.35 21.59
CA ALA A 32 -19.65 -12.18 21.07
C ALA A 32 -18.52 -11.72 22.00
N GLU A 33 -18.76 -11.70 23.31
CA GLU A 33 -17.76 -11.36 24.33
C GLU A 33 -16.60 -12.36 24.33
N ARG A 34 -16.88 -13.67 24.28
CA ARG A 34 -15.85 -14.71 24.16
C ARG A 34 -15.01 -14.53 22.89
N ASN A 35 -15.67 -14.32 21.75
CA ASN A 35 -14.98 -14.09 20.47
C ASN A 35 -14.12 -12.83 20.52
N TYR A 36 -14.60 -11.77 21.16
CA TYR A 36 -13.85 -10.54 21.34
C TYR A 36 -12.60 -10.76 22.20
N GLN A 37 -12.73 -11.44 23.34
CA GLN A 37 -11.61 -11.76 24.23
C GLN A 37 -10.57 -12.65 23.54
N GLU A 38 -10.99 -13.68 22.81
CA GLU A 38 -10.08 -14.50 22.03
C GLU A 38 -9.34 -13.71 20.95
N THR A 39 -10.05 -12.79 20.28
CA THR A 39 -9.44 -11.93 19.25
C THR A 39 -8.39 -11.01 19.87
N GLN A 40 -8.68 -10.41 21.03
CA GLN A 40 -7.71 -9.60 21.76
C GLN A 40 -6.50 -10.43 22.20
N LYS A 41 -6.73 -11.65 22.71
CA LYS A 41 -5.65 -12.57 23.11
C LYS A 41 -4.75 -12.92 21.92
N ARG A 42 -5.34 -13.33 20.78
CA ARG A 42 -4.58 -13.65 19.56
C ARG A 42 -3.80 -12.44 19.04
N ARG A 43 -4.40 -11.25 19.06
CA ARG A 43 -3.72 -10.01 18.68
C ARG A 43 -2.51 -9.74 19.58
N ASN A 44 -2.68 -9.88 20.90
CA ASN A 44 -1.59 -9.67 21.86
C ASN A 44 -0.48 -10.70 21.69
N GLU A 45 -0.83 -11.97 21.45
CA GLU A 45 0.13 -13.04 21.16
C GLU A 45 0.91 -12.77 19.86
N GLN A 46 0.22 -12.36 18.79
CA GLN A 46 0.85 -11.99 17.52
C GLN A 46 1.75 -10.77 17.66
N ASN A 47 1.32 -9.73 18.38
CA ASN A 47 2.15 -8.56 18.65
C ASN A 47 3.38 -8.92 19.49
N ALA A 48 3.23 -9.79 20.49
CA ALA A 48 4.35 -10.28 21.29
C ALA A 48 5.32 -11.11 20.44
N ALA A 49 4.82 -11.94 19.52
CA ALA A 49 5.65 -12.68 18.57
C ALA A 49 6.42 -11.73 17.63
N LEU A 50 5.73 -10.77 17.02
CA LEU A 50 6.37 -9.77 16.15
C LEU A 50 7.43 -8.94 16.88
N ASN A 51 7.16 -8.55 18.12
CA ASN A 51 8.15 -7.87 18.94
C ASN A 51 9.37 -8.76 19.22
N ARG A 52 9.16 -10.05 19.55
CA ARG A 52 10.28 -11.00 19.76
C ARG A 52 11.12 -11.22 18.50
N ASP A 53 10.47 -11.27 17.34
CA ASP A 53 11.15 -11.51 16.06
C ASP A 53 11.92 -10.28 15.57
N ASN A 54 11.49 -9.07 15.97
CA ASN A 54 12.11 -7.80 15.60
C ASN A 54 12.90 -7.15 16.76
N GLU A 55 13.12 -7.86 17.86
CA GLU A 55 13.85 -7.34 19.01
C GLU A 55 15.33 -7.13 18.67
N THR A 56 15.88 -5.99 19.10
CA THR A 56 17.32 -5.75 19.02
C THR A 56 18.08 -6.72 19.95
N GLU A 57 19.32 -7.05 19.61
CA GLU A 57 20.14 -7.96 20.43
C GLU A 57 20.27 -7.49 21.89
N SER A 58 20.24 -6.16 22.13
CA SER A 58 20.22 -5.56 23.47
C SER A 58 18.97 -5.90 24.27
N LEU A 59 17.78 -5.83 23.65
CA LEU A 59 16.51 -6.18 24.28
C LEU A 59 16.41 -7.69 24.55
N ARG A 60 16.88 -8.50 23.60
CA ARG A 60 17.00 -9.95 23.75
C ARG A 60 17.88 -10.32 24.95
N HIS A 61 19.06 -9.70 25.03
CA HIS A 61 20.00 -9.89 26.12
C HIS A 61 19.39 -9.51 27.48
N GLN A 62 18.74 -8.34 27.57
CA GLN A 62 18.09 -7.87 28.79
C GLN A 62 16.99 -8.83 29.26
N ARG A 63 16.18 -9.35 28.34
CA ARG A 63 15.14 -10.35 28.65
C ARG A 63 15.74 -11.66 29.15
N GLU A 64 16.78 -12.16 28.51
CA GLU A 64 17.40 -13.43 28.89
C GLU A 64 18.10 -13.32 30.25
N VAL A 65 18.75 -12.19 30.54
CA VAL A 65 19.28 -11.87 31.88
C VAL A 65 18.15 -11.85 32.91
N ALA A 66 17.03 -11.20 32.62
CA ALA A 66 15.87 -11.18 33.53
C ALA A 66 15.28 -12.58 33.74
N ARG A 67 15.19 -13.40 32.68
CA ARG A 67 14.71 -14.78 32.73
C ARG A 67 15.60 -15.65 33.61
N ILE A 68 16.92 -15.59 33.42
CA ILE A 68 17.91 -16.32 34.20
C ILE A 68 17.87 -15.86 35.67
N THR A 69 17.75 -14.56 35.90
CA THR A 69 17.70 -13.98 37.26
C THR A 69 16.40 -14.36 38.00
N ALA A 70 15.28 -14.46 37.28
CA ALA A 70 13.99 -14.86 37.84
C ALA A 70 13.92 -16.35 38.25
N MET A 71 14.86 -17.19 37.82
CA MET A 71 14.96 -18.61 38.22
C MET A 71 15.54 -18.74 39.64
N GLN A 72 14.76 -18.34 40.64
CA GLN A 72 15.18 -18.28 42.05
C GLN A 72 15.44 -19.65 42.68
N TYR A 73 14.77 -20.70 42.20
CA TYR A 73 14.92 -22.08 42.69
C TYR A 73 16.04 -22.87 42.00
N ALA A 74 16.66 -22.32 40.96
CA ALA A 74 17.79 -22.96 40.31
C ALA A 74 19.05 -22.82 41.16
N ASP A 75 19.94 -23.81 41.05
CA ASP A 75 21.27 -23.76 41.69
C ASP A 75 22.03 -22.49 41.28
N ALA A 76 22.62 -21.82 42.27
CA ALA A 76 23.25 -20.51 42.07
C ALA A 76 24.44 -20.58 41.10
N ALA A 77 25.22 -21.67 41.11
CA ALA A 77 26.33 -21.86 40.18
C ALA A 77 25.82 -22.07 38.74
N VAL A 78 24.74 -22.82 38.58
CA VAL A 78 24.10 -23.04 37.27
C VAL A 78 23.53 -21.73 36.71
N ARG A 79 22.88 -20.93 37.56
CA ARG A 79 22.33 -19.61 37.19
C ARG A 79 23.43 -18.62 36.80
N ASN A 80 24.51 -18.54 37.58
CA ASN A 80 25.63 -17.65 37.28
C ASN A 80 26.35 -18.05 35.99
N ALA A 81 26.59 -19.35 35.78
CA ALA A 81 27.17 -19.85 34.53
C ALA A 81 26.26 -19.60 33.31
N ALA A 82 24.94 -19.62 33.47
CA ALA A 82 24.00 -19.25 32.41
C ALA A 82 24.08 -17.75 32.08
N LEU A 83 24.18 -16.90 33.12
CA LEU A 83 24.31 -15.45 32.97
C LEU A 83 25.62 -15.07 32.26
N GLU A 84 26.74 -15.71 32.62
CA GLU A 84 28.04 -15.50 31.98
C GLU A 84 28.01 -15.87 30.49
N ARG A 85 27.43 -17.03 30.14
CA ARG A 85 27.28 -17.44 28.74
C ARG A 85 26.43 -16.45 27.94
N GLU A 86 25.40 -15.88 28.56
CA GLU A 86 24.56 -14.88 27.91
C GLU A 86 25.28 -13.54 27.72
N ASN A 87 26.04 -13.09 28.73
CA ASN A 87 26.91 -11.92 28.63
C ASN A 87 27.97 -12.09 27.53
N GLU A 88 28.58 -13.27 27.42
CA GLU A 88 29.54 -13.58 26.37
C GLU A 88 28.91 -13.57 24.97
N ARG A 89 27.70 -14.13 24.82
CA ARG A 89 26.96 -14.10 23.56
C ARG A 89 26.65 -12.68 23.14
N HIS A 90 26.13 -11.86 24.04
CA HIS A 90 25.85 -10.45 23.78
C HIS A 90 27.11 -9.68 23.37
N LYS A 91 28.23 -9.88 24.09
CA LYS A 91 29.52 -9.29 23.75
C LYS A 91 30.02 -9.74 22.37
N LYS A 92 29.84 -11.02 22.01
CA LYS A 92 30.17 -11.55 20.68
C LYS A 92 29.29 -10.90 19.60
N ALA A 93 27.98 -10.81 19.80
CA ALA A 93 27.07 -10.19 18.84
C ALA A 93 27.40 -8.70 18.62
N LEU A 94 27.65 -7.93 19.68
CA LEU A 94 28.13 -6.56 19.60
C LEU A 94 29.47 -6.46 18.85
N SER A 95 30.41 -7.39 19.09
CA SER A 95 31.70 -7.40 18.39
C SER A 95 31.56 -7.72 16.90
N GLN A 96 30.61 -8.58 16.51
CA GLN A 96 30.33 -8.90 15.11
C GLN A 96 29.61 -7.74 14.41
N GLN A 97 28.73 -7.04 15.12
CA GLN A 97 28.09 -5.80 14.65
C GLN A 97 29.10 -4.64 14.53
N ALA A 98 30.12 -4.62 15.39
CA ALA A 98 31.22 -3.64 15.35
C ALA A 98 32.33 -3.99 14.34
N LYS A 99 32.31 -5.19 13.72
CA LYS A 99 33.22 -5.47 12.59
C LYS A 99 32.81 -4.58 11.43
N LYS A 100 33.58 -3.52 11.22
CA LYS A 100 33.49 -2.72 9.99
C LYS A 100 33.51 -3.69 8.81
N PRO A 101 32.59 -3.57 7.84
CA PRO A 101 32.65 -4.37 6.64
C PRO A 101 34.06 -4.23 6.08
N LYS A 102 34.70 -5.36 5.73
CA LYS A 102 36.02 -5.39 5.10
C LYS A 102 35.99 -4.34 3.99
N THR A 103 36.80 -3.29 4.12
CA THR A 103 36.81 -2.19 3.17
C THR A 103 37.09 -2.79 1.80
N TYR A 104 36.06 -2.92 0.96
CA TYR A 104 36.26 -3.17 -0.45
C TYR A 104 37.01 -1.93 -0.94
N HIS A 105 38.28 -2.09 -1.30
CA HIS A 105 38.95 -1.06 -2.07
C HIS A 105 38.04 -0.75 -3.25
N ASN A 106 37.62 0.51 -3.33
CA ASN A 106 36.74 1.01 -4.37
C ASN A 106 37.57 1.03 -5.66
N ASP A 107 37.59 -0.12 -6.31
CA ASP A 107 38.13 -0.38 -7.63
C ASP A 107 37.51 0.61 -8.61
N GLU A 108 38.34 1.21 -9.48
CA GLU A 108 37.90 2.21 -10.44
C GLU A 108 36.69 1.72 -11.26
N ALA A 109 36.60 0.42 -11.52
CA ALA A 109 35.46 -0.24 -12.13
C ALA A 109 34.16 -0.08 -11.34
N ARG A 110 34.17 -0.26 -10.01
CA ARG A 110 32.98 -0.11 -9.16
C ARG A 110 32.61 1.35 -8.95
N ARG A 111 33.61 2.24 -8.94
CA ARG A 111 33.43 3.70 -8.95
C ARG A 111 32.73 4.16 -10.23
N LEU A 112 33.16 3.62 -11.37
CA LEU A 112 32.57 3.88 -12.68
C LEU A 112 31.19 3.25 -12.84
N LEU A 113 30.97 2.03 -12.35
CA LEU A 113 29.65 1.38 -12.32
C LEU A 113 28.66 2.17 -11.45
N LEU A 114 29.11 2.70 -10.31
CA LEU A 114 28.27 3.55 -9.46
C LEU A 114 27.92 4.87 -10.17
N GLN A 115 28.86 5.47 -10.91
CA GLN A 115 28.61 6.66 -11.72
C GLN A 115 27.58 6.38 -12.82
N TYR A 116 27.74 5.28 -13.57
CA TYR A 116 26.78 4.89 -14.61
C TYR A 116 25.40 4.54 -14.03
N SER A 117 25.35 3.85 -12.89
CA SER A 117 24.10 3.54 -12.20
C SER A 117 23.37 4.80 -11.74
N GLN A 118 24.10 5.79 -11.20
CA GLN A 118 23.51 7.09 -10.85
C GLN A 118 23.01 7.85 -12.09
N GLN A 119 23.78 7.83 -13.19
CA GLN A 119 23.37 8.45 -14.45
C GLN A 119 22.14 7.77 -15.05
N GLN A 120 22.04 6.44 -14.94
CA GLN A 120 20.87 5.69 -15.37
C GLN A 120 19.65 6.03 -14.50
N ALA A 121 19.79 6.05 -13.17
CA ALA A 121 18.71 6.42 -12.26
C ALA A 121 18.22 7.86 -12.48
N GLN A 122 19.12 8.80 -12.77
CA GLN A 122 18.75 10.17 -13.14
C GLN A 122 17.99 10.22 -14.47
N THR A 123 18.44 9.46 -15.46
CA THR A 123 17.80 9.38 -16.78
C THR A 123 16.42 8.72 -16.67
N GLU A 124 16.31 7.63 -15.93
CA GLU A 124 15.04 6.95 -15.63
C GLU A 124 14.11 7.84 -14.82
N GLY A 125 14.62 8.61 -13.87
CA GLY A 125 13.86 9.62 -13.14
C GLY A 125 13.33 10.73 -14.05
N GLN A 126 14.13 11.20 -15.01
CA GLN A 126 13.69 12.17 -16.02
C GLN A 126 12.70 11.56 -17.01
N ILE A 127 12.86 10.30 -17.41
CA ILE A 127 11.91 9.58 -18.26
C ILE A 127 10.60 9.36 -17.51
N ALA A 128 10.66 8.96 -16.24
CA ALA A 128 9.49 8.79 -15.39
C ALA A 128 8.79 10.14 -15.17
N ALA A 129 9.53 11.21 -14.88
CA ALA A 129 9.00 12.57 -14.77
C ALA A 129 8.44 13.08 -16.10
N ALA A 130 9.06 12.75 -17.24
CA ALA A 130 8.53 13.07 -18.56
C ALA A 130 7.27 12.25 -18.86
N LYS A 131 7.20 10.98 -18.45
CA LYS A 131 6.00 10.13 -18.54
C LYS A 131 4.86 10.62 -17.64
N LEU A 132 5.20 11.09 -16.44
CA LEU A 132 4.27 11.73 -15.51
C LEU A 132 3.83 13.11 -16.03
N SER A 133 4.72 13.86 -16.66
CA SER A 133 4.42 15.12 -17.34
C SER A 133 3.64 14.91 -18.65
N THR A 134 3.76 13.75 -19.31
CA THR A 134 2.87 13.40 -20.44
C THR A 134 1.44 13.12 -19.99
N THR A 135 1.18 12.91 -18.71
CA THR A 135 -0.19 12.93 -18.16
C THR A 135 -0.79 14.35 -18.15
N GLU A 136 0.04 15.41 -18.20
CA GLU A 136 -0.39 16.81 -18.39
C GLU A 136 -0.35 17.27 -19.86
N LYS A 137 0.40 16.58 -20.74
CA LYS A 137 0.45 16.85 -22.18
C LYS A 137 -0.63 16.10 -22.97
N MET A 138 -1.82 15.94 -22.42
CA MET A 138 -2.98 15.64 -23.27
C MET A 138 -3.11 16.80 -24.26
N THR A 139 -3.05 16.50 -25.56
CA THR A 139 -3.31 17.50 -26.60
C THR A 139 -4.68 18.12 -26.34
N GLU A 140 -4.90 19.38 -26.73
CA GLU A 140 -6.21 20.01 -26.53
C GLU A 140 -7.33 19.20 -27.21
N ALA A 141 -7.01 18.53 -28.33
CA ALA A 141 -7.92 17.59 -28.98
C ALA A 141 -8.23 16.35 -28.14
N HIS A 142 -7.24 15.79 -27.42
CA HIS A 142 -7.46 14.68 -26.50
C HIS A 142 -8.36 15.06 -25.32
N LYS A 143 -8.18 16.26 -24.75
CA LYS A 143 -9.06 16.81 -23.71
C LYS A 143 -10.50 16.99 -24.21
N GLN A 144 -10.64 17.52 -25.42
CA GLN A 144 -11.93 17.70 -26.08
C GLN A 144 -12.62 16.38 -26.43
N LEU A 145 -11.85 15.36 -26.81
CA LEU A 145 -12.37 14.02 -27.06
C LEU A 145 -12.93 13.40 -25.78
N LEU A 146 -12.22 13.53 -24.65
CA LEU A 146 -12.68 13.04 -23.36
C LEU A 146 -13.94 13.78 -22.89
N SER A 147 -13.96 15.10 -22.97
CA SER A 147 -15.14 15.90 -22.60
C SER A 147 -16.35 15.61 -23.51
N PHE A 148 -16.10 15.36 -24.80
CA PHE A 148 -17.13 14.93 -25.74
C PHE A 148 -17.69 13.55 -25.39
N GLN A 149 -16.84 12.57 -25.08
CA GLN A 149 -17.29 11.25 -24.63
C GLN A 149 -18.13 11.33 -23.36
N GLN A 150 -17.73 12.15 -22.40
CA GLN A 150 -18.52 12.39 -21.18
C GLN A 150 -19.86 13.03 -21.50
N ARG A 151 -19.89 14.05 -22.37
CA ARG A 151 -21.14 14.72 -22.78
C ARG A 151 -22.12 13.76 -23.46
N ILE A 152 -21.62 12.84 -24.29
CA ILE A 152 -22.44 11.79 -24.90
C ILE A 152 -22.94 10.79 -23.85
N ALA A 153 -22.13 10.43 -22.85
CA ALA A 153 -22.58 9.58 -21.75
C ALA A 153 -23.70 10.26 -20.93
N ASP A 154 -23.60 11.57 -20.71
CA ASP A 154 -24.58 12.37 -19.97
C ASP A 154 -25.92 12.55 -20.71
N PHE A 155 -25.96 12.23 -22.01
CA PHE A 155 -27.17 12.18 -22.82
C PHE A 155 -27.99 10.90 -22.60
N SER A 156 -27.39 9.86 -22.01
CA SER A 156 -28.12 8.65 -21.66
C SER A 156 -29.17 8.93 -20.57
N GLY A 157 -30.43 8.59 -20.85
CA GLY A 157 -31.53 8.72 -19.90
C GLY A 157 -32.21 10.11 -19.80
N LYS A 158 -31.83 11.10 -20.62
CA LYS A 158 -32.47 12.43 -20.66
C LYS A 158 -33.30 12.62 -21.93
N LYS A 159 -34.36 13.46 -21.85
CA LYS A 159 -35.05 13.96 -23.06
C LYS A 159 -34.13 14.96 -23.75
N LEU A 160 -33.57 14.56 -24.88
CA LEU A 160 -32.65 15.37 -25.66
C LEU A 160 -33.40 16.43 -26.46
N THR A 161 -32.87 17.65 -26.45
CA THR A 161 -33.26 18.73 -27.36
C THR A 161 -32.88 18.38 -28.81
N ALA A 162 -33.46 19.07 -29.79
CA ALA A 162 -33.16 18.84 -31.21
C ALA A 162 -31.65 18.97 -31.52
N ASP A 163 -30.99 19.93 -30.87
CA ASP A 163 -29.55 20.14 -31.04
C ASP A 163 -28.72 19.00 -30.44
N GLU A 164 -29.11 18.48 -29.27
CA GLU A 164 -28.44 17.34 -28.63
C GLU A 164 -28.66 16.03 -29.40
N GLN A 165 -29.83 15.87 -30.02
CA GLN A 165 -30.09 14.74 -30.92
C GLN A 165 -29.20 14.79 -32.17
N SER A 166 -28.99 15.98 -32.73
CA SER A 166 -28.06 16.18 -33.85
C SER A 166 -26.62 15.84 -33.46
N VAL A 167 -26.15 16.31 -32.29
CA VAL A 167 -24.82 15.97 -31.77
C VAL A 167 -24.65 14.47 -31.54
N LEU A 168 -25.69 13.79 -31.08
CA LEU A 168 -25.68 12.33 -30.91
C LEU A 168 -25.68 11.58 -32.25
N ALA A 169 -26.42 12.07 -33.24
CA ALA A 169 -26.46 11.49 -34.59
C ALA A 169 -25.10 11.59 -35.30
N HIS A 170 -24.36 12.68 -35.09
CA HIS A 170 -23.02 12.90 -35.66
C HIS A 170 -21.87 12.49 -34.73
N LYS A 171 -22.16 11.70 -33.69
CA LYS A 171 -21.17 11.31 -32.67
C LYS A 171 -19.90 10.70 -33.27
N ASP A 172 -20.06 9.75 -34.18
CA ASP A 172 -18.93 9.01 -34.75
C ASP A 172 -18.05 9.91 -35.63
N GLU A 173 -18.67 10.84 -36.37
CA GLU A 173 -17.98 11.83 -37.20
C GLU A 173 -17.18 12.81 -36.35
N ILE A 174 -17.77 13.31 -35.26
CA ILE A 174 -17.12 14.24 -34.32
C ILE A 174 -15.98 13.53 -33.57
N ALA A 175 -16.19 12.29 -33.12
CA ALA A 175 -15.16 11.51 -32.46
C ALA A 175 -13.97 11.22 -33.39
N LEU A 176 -14.25 10.86 -34.65
CA LEU A 176 -13.21 10.61 -35.66
C LEU A 176 -12.43 11.89 -35.99
N ALA A 177 -13.10 13.04 -36.08
CA ALA A 177 -12.44 14.33 -36.31
C ALA A 177 -11.52 14.72 -35.15
N LEU A 178 -11.98 14.56 -33.91
CA LEU A 178 -11.18 14.82 -32.71
C LEU A 178 -9.98 13.87 -32.59
N GLN A 179 -10.16 12.59 -32.93
CA GLN A 179 -9.07 11.62 -32.93
C GLN A 179 -8.00 11.95 -33.98
N LYS A 180 -8.39 12.32 -35.20
CA LYS A 180 -7.45 12.76 -36.24
C LYS A 180 -6.68 14.01 -35.82
N LEU A 181 -7.36 14.94 -35.14
CA LEU A 181 -6.75 16.15 -34.61
C LEU A 181 -5.75 15.82 -33.50
N ASP A 182 -6.08 14.88 -32.61
CA ASP A 182 -5.18 14.41 -31.55
C ASP A 182 -3.90 13.80 -32.14
N ILE A 183 -4.02 12.88 -33.10
CA ILE A 183 -2.87 12.27 -33.79
C ILE A 183 -1.99 13.35 -34.44
N SER A 184 -2.58 14.31 -35.15
CA SER A 184 -1.83 15.41 -35.78
C SER A 184 -1.13 16.32 -34.75
N GLN A 185 -1.78 16.60 -33.61
CA GLN A 185 -1.17 17.38 -32.53
C GLN A 185 -0.04 16.62 -31.83
N GLN A 186 -0.18 15.30 -31.65
CA GLN A 186 0.87 14.44 -31.13
C GLN A 186 2.06 14.41 -32.08
N ASP A 187 1.84 14.21 -33.38
CA ASP A 187 2.90 14.19 -34.40
C ASP A 187 3.66 15.53 -34.43
N LEU A 188 2.95 16.66 -34.37
CA LEU A 188 3.58 17.98 -34.29
C LEU A 188 4.45 18.13 -33.03
N GLN A 189 3.96 17.69 -31.87
CA GLN A 189 4.73 17.70 -30.62
C GLN A 189 5.97 16.80 -30.71
N HIS A 190 5.84 15.60 -31.29
CA HIS A 190 6.95 14.68 -31.51
C HIS A 190 8.00 15.28 -32.45
N GLN A 191 7.59 15.90 -33.56
CA GLN A 191 8.52 16.57 -34.47
C GLN A 191 9.23 17.76 -33.80
N ASN A 192 8.52 18.57 -33.01
CA ASN A 192 9.12 19.67 -32.26
C ASN A 192 10.13 19.16 -31.23
N ALA A 193 9.80 18.10 -30.49
CA ALA A 193 10.73 17.48 -29.54
C ALA A 193 11.98 16.93 -30.23
N LEU A 194 11.82 16.26 -31.38
CA LEU A 194 12.93 15.78 -32.20
C LEU A 194 13.80 16.91 -32.72
N ASN A 195 13.21 18.01 -33.18
CA ASN A 195 13.94 19.17 -33.68
C ASN A 195 14.73 19.87 -32.55
N GLU A 196 14.16 20.00 -31.36
CA GLU A 196 14.87 20.54 -30.20
C GLU A 196 16.02 19.62 -29.74
N LEU A 197 15.84 18.29 -29.80
CA LEU A 197 16.93 17.34 -29.55
C LEU A 197 18.04 17.45 -30.60
N LYS A 198 17.69 17.59 -31.89
CA LYS A 198 18.68 17.83 -32.96
C LYS A 198 19.44 19.14 -32.75
N LYS A 199 18.77 20.23 -32.36
CA LYS A 199 19.45 21.49 -32.02
C LYS A 199 20.39 21.32 -30.83
N LYS A 200 19.95 20.69 -29.75
CA LYS A 200 20.77 20.47 -28.54
C LYS A 200 21.99 19.59 -28.81
N THR A 201 21.83 18.54 -29.62
CA THR A 201 22.95 17.67 -30.03
C THR A 201 23.95 18.42 -30.92
N LEU A 202 23.50 19.28 -31.83
CA LEU A 202 24.37 20.14 -32.63
C LEU A 202 25.15 21.14 -31.75
N THR A 203 24.52 21.75 -30.74
CA THR A 203 25.23 22.65 -29.81
C THR A 203 26.24 21.93 -28.92
N LEU A 204 26.00 20.65 -28.60
CA LEU A 204 26.92 19.82 -27.81
C LEU A 204 28.11 19.29 -28.64
N THR A 205 28.03 19.29 -29.97
CA THR A 205 29.07 18.74 -30.86
C THR A 205 30.03 19.82 -31.38
N GLN A 206 29.83 21.10 -31.04
CA GLN A 206 30.83 22.13 -31.34
C GLN A 206 31.97 22.09 -30.30
N PRO A 207 33.22 21.75 -30.68
CA PRO A 207 34.33 21.85 -29.75
C PRO A 207 34.50 23.32 -29.37
N ALA A 208 34.48 23.59 -28.06
CA ALA A 208 34.87 24.89 -27.51
C ALA A 208 36.23 25.27 -28.11
N ARG A 209 36.27 26.40 -28.80
CA ARG A 209 37.49 26.97 -29.39
C ARG A 209 38.11 27.96 -28.43
#